data_AF-B4Q7C4-F1
#
_entry.id   AF-B4Q7C4-F1
#
_cell.length_a   1.000
_cell.length_b   1.000
_cell.length_c   1.000
_cell.angle_alpha   90.00
_cell.angle_beta   90.00
_cell.angle_gamma   90.00
#
_symmetry.space_group_name_H-M   'P 1'
#
loop_
_entity.id
_entity.type
_entity.pdbx_description
1 polymer ?
#
loop_
_entity_poly.entity_id
_entity_poly.type
_entity_poly.pdbx_seq_one_letter_code
_entity_poly.pdbx_strand_id
1 'polypeptide(L)'
;MRDKSQEPCCLPLKEEFQRSKFSLHHDDPGVFCRSQWQKGDRNIIWLLYRWILAAFFAAGVIGSMVQTFNGGRWFIYLTDWGFSLCFYCCTYGAIIATIYFIKPSYFAPGSWALKIYWISHYTTVVLAMLITLVFWAALYPSMPGMGAELYNLWAHAFNSICLVFDCFMVAFPTRIMHFVYPFTAGITYGVFSLIYFWAGGIDPMGNRFIYFILDWERPGLAIGTVCGCVVLVSCFCVLVFGFYRLRISIYESCSKKPDEIPATTAPPKEPAQTV
;
A
#
# COMPACT_ATOMS: atom_id res chain seq x y z
N MET A 1 24.59 -28.32 -5.90
CA MET A 1 23.70 -27.21 -6.28
C MET A 1 22.30 -27.59 -5.85
N ARG A 2 21.68 -26.82 -4.94
CA ARG A 2 20.35 -27.16 -4.41
C ARG A 2 19.31 -26.74 -5.44
N ASP A 3 18.44 -27.67 -5.83
CA ASP A 3 17.35 -27.43 -6.77
C ASP A 3 16.39 -26.40 -6.18
N LYS A 4 16.28 -25.22 -6.82
CA LYS A 4 15.40 -24.13 -6.39
C LYS A 4 13.91 -24.48 -6.53
N SER A 5 13.57 -25.58 -7.20
CA SER A 5 12.18 -26.03 -7.34
C SER A 5 11.60 -26.66 -6.06
N GLN A 6 12.45 -26.96 -5.06
CA GLN A 6 12.06 -27.66 -3.83
C GLN A 6 12.03 -26.77 -2.57
N GLU A 7 12.11 -25.44 -2.67
CA GLU A 7 11.95 -24.60 -1.47
C GLU A 7 10.48 -24.59 -1.02
N PRO A 8 10.14 -25.10 0.19
CA PRO A 8 8.79 -25.00 0.69
C PRO A 8 8.29 -23.55 0.69
N CYS A 9 7.06 -23.33 0.21
CA CYS A 9 6.39 -22.03 0.16
C CYS A 9 6.42 -21.25 1.50
N CYS A 10 6.57 -21.97 2.63
CA CYS A 10 6.64 -21.42 3.97
C CYS A 10 8.03 -20.90 4.41
N LEU A 11 9.13 -21.34 3.77
CA LEU A 11 10.49 -20.85 4.12
C LEU A 11 10.62 -19.33 3.92
N PRO A 12 10.16 -18.77 2.79
CA PRO A 12 10.22 -17.32 2.58
C PRO A 12 9.33 -16.52 3.54
N LEU A 13 8.27 -17.11 4.11
CA LEU A 13 7.42 -16.44 5.11
C LEU A 13 8.10 -16.42 6.48
N LYS A 14 8.71 -17.53 6.89
CA LYS A 14 9.43 -17.63 8.17
C LYS A 14 10.58 -16.63 8.26
N GLU A 15 11.30 -16.41 7.16
CA GLU A 15 12.41 -15.45 7.07
C GLU A 15 11.96 -14.00 7.26
N GLU A 16 10.69 -13.69 6.97
CA GLU A 16 10.17 -12.33 7.17
C GLU A 16 10.03 -11.97 8.64
N PHE A 17 9.93 -12.94 9.57
CA PHE A 17 9.79 -12.65 11.01
C PHE A 17 11.13 -12.39 11.73
N GLN A 18 12.22 -12.23 10.99
CA GLN A 18 13.54 -11.92 11.56
C GLN A 18 13.66 -10.44 11.95
N ARG A 19 14.42 -10.16 13.03
CA ARG A 19 14.67 -8.77 13.48
C ARG A 19 15.31 -7.89 12.40
N SER A 20 16.13 -8.47 11.53
CA SER A 20 16.75 -7.79 10.40
C SER A 20 15.73 -7.18 9.43
N LYS A 21 14.51 -7.75 9.35
CA LYS A 21 13.46 -7.31 8.44
C LYS A 21 12.74 -6.04 8.90
N PHE A 22 12.91 -5.62 10.15
CA PHE A 22 12.53 -4.26 10.59
C PHE A 22 13.36 -3.16 9.93
N SER A 23 14.55 -3.50 9.42
CA SER A 23 15.42 -2.53 8.76
C SER A 23 14.67 -1.80 7.64
N LEU A 24 14.92 -0.51 7.53
CA LEU A 24 14.51 0.33 6.40
C LEU A 24 15.66 0.55 5.42
N HIS A 25 16.68 -0.30 5.47
CA HIS A 25 17.80 -0.25 4.54
C HIS A 25 17.55 -1.13 3.31
N HIS A 26 17.91 -0.60 2.15
CA HIS A 26 17.92 -1.28 0.86
C HIS A 26 19.08 -0.72 0.02
N ASP A 27 19.83 -1.61 -0.61
CA ASP A 27 21.08 -1.25 -1.28
C ASP A 27 20.86 -0.55 -2.61
N ASP A 28 19.85 -0.93 -3.38
CA ASP A 28 19.46 -0.23 -4.60
C ASP A 28 18.41 0.86 -4.28
N PRO A 29 18.74 2.16 -4.34
CA PRO A 29 17.77 3.24 -4.18
C PRO A 29 16.84 3.41 -5.39
N GLY A 30 17.25 2.94 -6.57
CA GLY A 30 16.50 3.09 -7.81
C GLY A 30 15.18 2.33 -7.82
N VAL A 31 15.04 1.23 -7.05
CA VAL A 31 13.77 0.49 -6.95
C VAL A 31 12.64 1.28 -6.29
N PHE A 32 12.96 2.30 -5.50
CA PHE A 32 11.94 3.16 -4.88
C PHE A 32 11.39 4.20 -5.86
N CYS A 33 12.15 4.50 -6.89
CA CYS A 33 11.88 5.58 -7.82
C CYS A 33 11.27 5.09 -9.14
N ARG A 34 11.32 3.78 -9.41
CA ARG A 34 10.98 3.16 -10.70
C ARG A 34 9.76 2.24 -10.58
N SER A 35 9.10 2.01 -11.71
CA SER A 35 8.13 0.93 -11.83
C SER A 35 8.82 -0.44 -11.85
N GLN A 36 8.16 -1.48 -11.37
CA GLN A 36 8.57 -2.87 -11.57
C GLN A 36 8.65 -3.23 -13.06
N TRP A 37 7.83 -2.59 -13.90
CA TRP A 37 7.60 -2.95 -15.30
C TRP A 37 8.40 -2.10 -16.30
N GLN A 38 9.17 -1.12 -15.83
CA GLN A 38 9.97 -0.29 -16.74
C GLN A 38 11.33 -0.94 -17.05
N LYS A 39 11.85 -0.65 -18.25
CA LYS A 39 13.23 -0.97 -18.63
C LYS A 39 14.09 0.28 -18.51
N GLY A 40 15.28 0.14 -17.93
CA GLY A 40 16.22 1.23 -17.73
C GLY A 40 15.81 2.23 -16.63
N ASP A 41 16.60 3.29 -16.49
CA ASP A 41 16.45 4.23 -15.37
C ASP A 41 15.37 5.30 -15.59
N ARG A 42 15.05 5.63 -16.83
CA ARG A 42 14.10 6.69 -17.15
C ARG A 42 12.89 6.15 -17.91
N ASN A 43 11.71 6.49 -17.44
CA ASN A 43 10.45 6.17 -18.12
C ASN A 43 9.44 7.30 -17.91
N ILE A 44 9.07 7.98 -19.00
CA ILE A 44 8.13 9.10 -18.96
C ILE A 44 6.70 8.65 -18.63
N ILE A 45 6.30 7.46 -19.07
CA ILE A 45 4.96 6.89 -18.79
C ILE A 45 4.82 6.67 -17.29
N TRP A 46 5.88 6.20 -16.62
CA TRP A 46 5.91 6.05 -15.17
C TRP A 46 5.74 7.40 -14.45
N LEU A 47 6.43 8.45 -14.91
CA LEU A 47 6.25 9.79 -14.34
C LEU A 47 4.84 10.33 -14.51
N LEU A 48 4.28 10.18 -15.72
CA LEU A 48 2.90 10.61 -15.99
C LEU A 48 1.92 9.87 -15.11
N TYR A 49 2.06 8.55 -14.96
CA TYR A 49 1.24 7.74 -14.05
C TYR A 49 1.30 8.26 -12.61
N ARG A 50 2.50 8.54 -12.08
CA ARG A 50 2.66 9.06 -10.70
C ARG A 50 1.97 10.40 -10.49
N TRP A 51 2.12 11.34 -11.43
CA TRP A 51 1.50 12.65 -11.33
C TRP A 51 -0.01 12.61 -11.56
N ILE A 52 -0.52 11.74 -12.43
CA ILE A 52 -1.97 11.50 -12.57
C ILE A 52 -2.55 10.97 -11.26
N LEU A 53 -1.89 9.99 -10.63
CA LEU A 53 -2.35 9.44 -9.35
C LEU A 53 -2.32 10.49 -8.23
N ALA A 54 -1.27 11.32 -8.17
CA ALA A 54 -1.19 12.44 -7.23
C ALA A 54 -2.32 13.46 -7.46
N ALA A 55 -2.58 13.84 -8.71
CA ALA A 55 -3.65 14.77 -9.07
C ALA A 55 -5.04 14.22 -8.75
N PHE A 56 -5.26 12.91 -8.96
CA PHE A 56 -6.50 12.22 -8.60
C PHE A 56 -6.80 12.38 -7.10
N PHE A 57 -5.86 12.01 -6.23
CA PHE A 57 -6.07 12.17 -4.79
C PHE A 57 -6.09 13.63 -4.34
N ALA A 58 -5.34 14.52 -4.98
CA ALA A 58 -5.41 15.95 -4.71
C ALA A 58 -6.83 16.51 -4.97
N ALA A 59 -7.41 16.19 -6.13
CA ALA A 59 -8.76 16.60 -6.49
C ALA A 59 -9.80 16.07 -5.48
N GLY A 60 -9.66 14.82 -5.06
CA GLY A 60 -10.52 14.24 -4.03
C GLY A 60 -10.42 14.97 -2.69
N VAL A 61 -9.20 15.18 -2.17
CA VAL A 61 -9.00 15.84 -0.86
C VAL A 61 -9.47 17.29 -0.90
N ILE A 62 -9.09 18.06 -1.94
CA ILE A 62 -9.50 19.46 -2.09
C ILE A 62 -11.03 19.55 -2.25
N GLY A 63 -11.63 18.71 -3.09
CA GLY A 63 -13.07 18.67 -3.29
C GLY A 63 -13.82 18.34 -2.00
N SER A 64 -13.32 17.36 -1.24
CA SER A 64 -13.86 16.99 0.07
C SER A 64 -13.79 18.15 1.07
N MET A 65 -12.63 18.82 1.18
CA MET A 65 -12.48 19.98 2.06
C MET A 65 -13.43 21.11 1.65
N VAL A 66 -13.58 21.41 0.35
CA VAL A 66 -14.49 22.47 -0.12
C VAL A 66 -15.94 22.17 0.25
N GLN A 67 -16.37 20.90 0.16
CA GLN A 67 -17.77 20.53 0.37
C GLN A 67 -18.11 20.20 1.83
N THR A 68 -17.16 19.64 2.58
CA THR A 68 -17.43 18.99 3.87
C THR A 68 -16.50 19.45 5.00
N PHE A 69 -15.85 20.62 4.88
CA PHE A 69 -14.99 21.17 5.93
C PHE A 69 -15.66 21.23 7.31
N ASN A 70 -16.96 21.58 7.35
CA ASN A 70 -17.82 21.59 8.54
C ASN A 70 -17.16 22.27 9.76
N GLY A 71 -16.59 23.46 9.57
CA GLY A 71 -15.91 24.21 10.65
C GLY A 71 -14.67 23.51 11.21
N GLY A 72 -14.01 22.66 10.42
CA GLY A 72 -12.84 21.88 10.82
C GLY A 72 -13.17 20.45 11.26
N ARG A 73 -14.45 20.07 11.35
CA ARG A 73 -14.85 18.69 11.70
C ARG A 73 -14.39 17.66 10.68
N TRP A 74 -14.06 18.07 9.45
CA TRP A 74 -13.40 17.20 8.47
C TRP A 74 -12.16 16.49 9.04
N PHE A 75 -11.38 17.17 9.90
CA PHE A 75 -10.17 16.58 10.50
C PHE A 75 -10.44 15.53 11.57
N ILE A 76 -11.68 15.26 11.95
CA ILE A 76 -11.96 14.25 12.98
C ILE A 76 -12.09 12.84 12.39
N TYR A 77 -12.32 12.71 11.09
CA TYR A 77 -12.63 11.43 10.46
C TYR A 77 -11.37 10.68 10.00
N LEU A 78 -11.26 9.40 10.37
CA LEU A 78 -10.20 8.50 9.89
C LEU A 78 -10.20 8.37 8.36
N THR A 79 -11.39 8.40 7.74
CA THR A 79 -11.54 8.40 6.29
C THR A 79 -10.71 9.52 5.66
N ASP A 80 -10.87 10.74 6.17
CA ASP A 80 -10.24 11.94 5.64
C ASP A 80 -8.73 11.95 5.93
N TRP A 81 -8.30 11.38 7.08
CA TRP A 81 -6.89 11.11 7.36
C TRP A 81 -6.29 10.12 6.36
N GLY A 82 -6.98 9.00 6.10
CA GLY A 82 -6.54 7.98 5.15
C GLY A 82 -6.48 8.51 3.72
N PHE A 83 -7.46 9.33 3.33
CA PHE A 83 -7.49 9.94 2.00
C PHE A 83 -6.40 11.01 1.83
N SER A 84 -6.13 11.78 2.89
CA SER A 84 -4.96 12.68 2.95
C SER A 84 -3.64 11.94 2.82
N LEU A 85 -3.51 10.78 3.49
CA LEU A 85 -2.33 9.92 3.36
C LEU A 85 -2.17 9.37 1.94
N CYS A 86 -3.27 9.09 1.24
CA CYS A 86 -3.23 8.70 -0.18
C CYS A 86 -2.67 9.84 -1.04
N PHE A 87 -3.19 11.06 -0.87
CA PHE A 87 -2.68 12.25 -1.56
C PHE A 87 -1.20 12.50 -1.26
N TYR A 88 -0.83 12.51 0.01
CA TYR A 88 0.55 12.69 0.44
C TYR A 88 1.47 11.64 -0.18
N CYS A 89 1.14 10.35 -0.04
CA CYS A 89 1.98 9.26 -0.51
C CYS A 89 2.16 9.29 -2.05
N CYS A 90 1.08 9.53 -2.80
CA CYS A 90 1.15 9.58 -4.26
C CYS A 90 1.97 10.79 -4.74
N THR A 91 1.79 11.95 -4.11
CA THR A 91 2.59 13.15 -4.40
C THR A 91 4.06 12.95 -4.06
N TYR A 92 4.35 12.37 -2.89
CA TYR A 92 5.71 12.09 -2.47
C TYR A 92 6.41 11.10 -3.41
N GLY A 93 5.70 10.06 -3.84
CA GLY A 93 6.17 9.12 -4.85
C GLY A 93 6.43 9.77 -6.22
N ALA A 94 5.57 10.71 -6.64
CA ALA A 94 5.76 11.49 -7.87
C ALA A 94 7.01 12.38 -7.80
N ILE A 95 7.22 13.08 -6.68
CA ILE A 95 8.40 13.91 -6.44
C ILE A 95 9.67 13.07 -6.49
N ILE A 96 9.72 11.94 -5.79
CA ILE A 96 10.88 11.03 -5.80
C ILE A 96 11.15 10.52 -7.22
N ALA A 97 10.11 10.09 -7.93
CA ALA A 97 10.27 9.61 -9.30
C ALA A 97 10.79 10.71 -10.22
N THR A 98 10.31 11.95 -10.09
CA THR A 98 10.79 13.11 -10.87
C THR A 98 12.26 13.43 -10.57
N ILE A 99 12.65 13.47 -9.29
CA ILE A 99 14.06 13.72 -8.90
C ILE A 99 14.97 12.65 -9.52
N TYR A 100 14.60 11.38 -9.41
CA TYR A 100 15.36 10.27 -9.99
C TYR A 100 15.41 10.34 -11.52
N PHE A 101 14.30 10.69 -12.17
CA PHE A 101 14.25 10.84 -13.62
C PHE A 101 15.24 11.91 -14.11
N ILE A 102 15.31 13.04 -13.41
CA ILE A 102 16.27 14.12 -13.72
C ILE A 102 17.70 13.65 -13.44
N LYS A 103 17.97 13.13 -12.24
CA LYS A 103 19.30 12.70 -11.78
C LYS A 103 19.22 11.32 -11.10
N PRO A 104 19.46 10.22 -11.85
CA PRO A 104 19.36 8.86 -11.30
C PRO A 104 20.31 8.57 -10.13
N SER A 105 21.46 9.24 -10.09
CA SER A 105 22.45 9.12 -9.01
C SER A 105 22.15 10.00 -7.78
N TYR A 106 20.99 10.68 -7.72
CA TYR A 106 20.69 11.61 -6.64
C TYR A 106 20.54 10.93 -5.28
N PHE A 107 19.83 9.80 -5.22
CA PHE A 107 19.57 9.10 -3.97
C PHE A 107 20.66 8.08 -3.68
N ALA A 108 21.24 8.16 -2.49
CA ALA A 108 22.16 7.15 -1.97
C ALA A 108 21.39 5.95 -1.37
N PRO A 109 22.02 4.77 -1.28
CA PRO A 109 21.50 3.64 -0.51
C PRO A 109 21.13 4.07 0.91
N GLY A 110 19.94 3.67 1.36
CA GLY A 110 19.45 4.03 2.71
C GLY A 110 19.05 5.50 2.91
N SER A 111 18.88 6.29 1.83
CA SER A 111 18.37 7.67 1.88
C SER A 111 17.09 7.79 2.72
N TRP A 112 17.05 8.78 3.61
CA TRP A 112 15.90 9.02 4.50
C TRP A 112 14.61 9.31 3.72
N ALA A 113 14.70 9.99 2.59
CA ALA A 113 13.53 10.27 1.74
C ALA A 113 12.89 8.98 1.23
N LEU A 114 13.71 8.02 0.78
CA LEU A 114 13.21 6.73 0.31
C LEU A 114 12.62 5.89 1.45
N LYS A 115 13.19 5.98 2.65
CA LYS A 115 12.66 5.32 3.86
C LYS A 115 11.29 5.87 4.24
N ILE A 116 11.13 7.19 4.24
CA ILE A 116 9.83 7.83 4.50
C ILE A 116 8.83 7.36 3.46
N TYR A 117 9.19 7.42 2.17
CA TYR A 117 8.29 6.98 1.12
C TYR A 117 7.84 5.53 1.31
N TRP A 118 8.78 4.65 1.67
CA TRP A 118 8.50 3.24 1.88
C TRP A 118 7.50 3.00 3.02
N ILE A 119 7.76 3.62 4.18
CA ILE A 119 6.88 3.54 5.36
C ILE A 119 5.50 4.08 5.04
N SER A 120 5.46 5.25 4.42
CA SER A 120 4.22 5.94 4.09
C SER A 120 3.39 5.13 3.10
N HIS A 121 4.01 4.59 2.04
CA HIS A 121 3.31 3.76 1.08
C HIS A 121 2.70 2.52 1.71
N TYR A 122 3.50 1.77 2.48
CA TYR A 122 3.02 0.57 3.16
C TYR A 122 1.85 0.88 4.11
N THR A 123 1.99 1.95 4.90
CA THR A 123 0.95 2.41 5.84
C THR A 123 -0.34 2.79 5.10
N THR A 124 -0.22 3.60 4.04
CA THR A 124 -1.37 4.09 3.26
C THR A 124 -2.13 2.94 2.60
N VAL A 125 -1.44 1.96 2.00
CA VAL A 125 -2.10 0.81 1.36
C VAL A 125 -2.91 0.02 2.38
N VAL A 126 -2.33 -0.29 3.54
CA VAL A 126 -3.01 -1.04 4.61
C VAL A 126 -4.22 -0.27 5.13
N LEU A 127 -4.10 1.03 5.39
CA LEU A 127 -5.22 1.86 5.86
C LEU A 127 -6.30 2.03 4.80
N ALA A 128 -5.96 2.15 3.52
CA ALA A 128 -6.94 2.25 2.43
C ALA A 128 -7.85 1.01 2.40
N MET A 129 -7.27 -0.19 2.49
CA MET A 129 -8.05 -1.44 2.56
C MET A 129 -8.89 -1.54 3.84
N LEU A 130 -8.35 -1.12 4.98
CA LEU A 130 -9.10 -1.06 6.25
C LEU A 130 -10.32 -0.14 6.12
N ILE A 131 -10.13 1.08 5.63
CA ILE A 131 -11.19 2.08 5.46
C ILE A 131 -12.26 1.56 4.49
N THR A 132 -11.86 0.96 3.37
CA THR A 132 -12.79 0.32 2.45
C THR A 132 -13.64 -0.74 3.15
N LEU A 133 -12.99 -1.73 3.80
CA LEU A 133 -13.72 -2.84 4.40
C LEU A 133 -14.65 -2.37 5.52
N VAL A 134 -14.15 -1.55 6.45
CA VAL A 134 -14.94 -1.05 7.58
C VAL A 134 -16.11 -0.19 7.10
N PHE A 135 -15.90 0.67 6.09
CA PHE A 135 -16.98 1.47 5.55
C PHE A 135 -18.08 0.60 4.96
N TRP A 136 -17.76 -0.28 4.02
CA TRP A 136 -18.77 -1.08 3.32
C TRP A 136 -19.43 -2.14 4.19
N ALA A 137 -18.67 -2.76 5.11
CA ALA A 137 -19.18 -3.84 5.96
C ALA A 137 -19.87 -3.34 7.23
N ALA A 138 -19.40 -2.23 7.82
CA ALA A 138 -19.85 -1.79 9.14
C ALA A 138 -20.58 -0.44 9.15
N LEU A 139 -20.28 0.49 8.24
CA LEU A 139 -20.89 1.83 8.26
C LEU A 139 -22.02 2.00 7.23
N TYR A 140 -21.79 1.56 5.99
CA TYR A 140 -22.73 1.72 4.87
C TYR A 140 -24.12 1.09 5.11
N PRO A 141 -24.26 -0.10 5.73
CA PRO A 141 -25.58 -0.69 5.98
C PRO A 141 -26.50 0.18 6.83
N SER A 142 -25.94 1.05 7.68
CA SER A 142 -26.68 2.01 8.50
C SER A 142 -26.91 3.35 7.80
N MET A 143 -26.35 3.56 6.60
CA MET A 143 -26.39 4.80 5.82
C MET A 143 -26.58 4.54 4.31
N PRO A 144 -27.54 3.68 3.88
CA PRO A 144 -27.59 3.20 2.50
C PRO A 144 -27.84 4.31 1.46
N GLY A 145 -28.48 5.42 1.86
CA GLY A 145 -28.72 6.57 1.00
C GLY A 145 -27.49 7.46 0.73
N MET A 146 -26.39 7.29 1.46
CA MET A 146 -25.17 8.09 1.27
C MET A 146 -24.08 7.37 0.46
N GLY A 147 -23.99 6.04 0.51
CA GLY A 147 -22.80 5.35 -0.04
C GLY A 147 -22.65 5.34 -1.57
N ALA A 148 -23.71 5.63 -2.33
CA ALA A 148 -23.64 5.74 -3.80
C ALA A 148 -23.16 7.12 -4.29
N GLU A 149 -23.00 8.09 -3.38
CA GLU A 149 -22.44 9.40 -3.72
C GLU A 149 -21.01 9.24 -4.25
N LEU A 150 -20.66 10.03 -5.27
CA LEU A 150 -19.37 9.92 -5.97
C LEU A 150 -18.18 10.02 -5.01
N TYR A 151 -18.27 10.90 -4.01
CA TYR A 151 -17.23 11.03 -2.99
C TYR A 151 -17.08 9.77 -2.14
N ASN A 152 -18.18 9.12 -1.75
CA ASN A 152 -18.12 7.92 -0.92
C ASN A 152 -17.51 6.75 -1.69
N LEU A 153 -17.86 6.57 -2.97
CA LEU A 153 -17.15 5.62 -3.83
C LEU A 153 -15.66 5.96 -3.94
N TRP A 154 -15.31 7.23 -4.04
CA TRP A 154 -13.93 7.67 -4.16
C TRP A 154 -13.11 7.38 -2.90
N ALA A 155 -13.57 7.88 -1.76
CA ALA A 155 -12.89 7.80 -0.48
C ALA A 155 -12.93 6.39 0.14
N HIS A 156 -13.88 5.52 -0.26
CA HIS A 156 -14.06 4.21 0.34
C HIS A 156 -13.92 3.02 -0.62
N ALA A 157 -13.85 3.21 -1.94
CA ALA A 157 -13.57 2.12 -2.87
C ALA A 157 -12.35 2.41 -3.75
N PHE A 158 -12.34 3.56 -4.44
CA PHE A 158 -11.23 3.89 -5.34
C PHE A 158 -9.91 4.11 -4.61
N ASN A 159 -9.94 4.52 -3.34
CA ASN A 159 -8.73 4.60 -2.51
C ASN A 159 -7.94 3.27 -2.51
N SER A 160 -8.55 2.16 -2.13
CA SER A 160 -7.90 0.86 -2.03
C SER A 160 -7.64 0.27 -3.41
N ILE A 161 -8.54 0.42 -4.38
CA ILE A 161 -8.31 -0.03 -5.77
C ILE A 161 -7.03 0.61 -6.32
N CYS A 162 -6.90 1.93 -6.20
CA CYS A 162 -5.73 2.66 -6.69
C CYS A 162 -4.44 2.29 -5.95
N LEU A 163 -4.47 2.18 -4.62
CA LEU A 163 -3.28 1.87 -3.82
C LEU A 163 -2.84 0.41 -3.94
N VAL A 164 -3.79 -0.52 -4.05
CA VAL A 164 -3.47 -1.93 -4.36
C VAL A 164 -2.89 -2.03 -5.77
N PHE A 165 -3.47 -1.35 -6.76
CA PHE A 165 -2.89 -1.30 -8.10
C PHE A 165 -1.46 -0.73 -8.07
N ASP A 166 -1.21 0.36 -7.34
CA ASP A 166 0.14 0.93 -7.20
C ASP A 166 1.14 -0.06 -6.54
N CYS A 167 0.70 -0.95 -5.63
CA CYS A 167 1.55 -2.02 -5.10
C CYS A 167 2.10 -2.95 -6.19
N PHE A 168 1.32 -3.21 -7.23
CA PHE A 168 1.76 -4.00 -8.39
C PHE A 168 2.66 -3.19 -9.33
N MET A 169 2.58 -1.86 -9.30
CA MET A 169 3.35 -1.00 -10.20
C MET A 169 4.73 -0.62 -9.66
N VAL A 170 4.90 -0.46 -8.34
CA VAL A 170 6.17 -0.08 -7.71
C VAL A 170 7.19 -1.21 -7.70
N ALA A 171 8.49 -0.91 -7.74
CA ALA A 171 9.55 -1.94 -7.72
C ALA A 171 10.11 -2.28 -6.32
N PHE A 172 9.96 -1.40 -5.33
CA PHE A 172 10.52 -1.62 -4.00
C PHE A 172 9.85 -2.80 -3.25
N PRO A 173 10.57 -3.46 -2.32
CA PRO A 173 10.04 -4.63 -1.62
C PRO A 173 9.02 -4.25 -0.54
N THR A 174 8.18 -5.21 -0.14
CA THR A 174 7.33 -5.09 1.05
C THR A 174 7.78 -6.09 2.11
N ARG A 175 7.80 -5.70 3.38
CA ARG A 175 8.21 -6.56 4.51
C ARG A 175 7.11 -6.65 5.54
N ILE A 176 6.84 -7.84 6.07
CA ILE A 176 5.79 -8.03 7.08
C ILE A 176 6.13 -7.25 8.36
N MET A 177 7.41 -7.20 8.77
CA MET A 177 7.83 -6.51 10.00
C MET A 177 7.60 -5.00 9.98
N HIS A 178 7.28 -4.42 8.82
CA HIS A 178 6.84 -3.03 8.73
C HIS A 178 5.40 -2.82 9.23
N PHE A 179 4.71 -3.86 9.72
CA PHE A 179 3.39 -3.77 10.37
C PHE A 179 3.32 -2.69 11.45
N VAL A 180 4.43 -2.38 12.13
CA VAL A 180 4.47 -1.36 13.19
C VAL A 180 3.99 0.01 12.73
N TYR A 181 4.15 0.37 11.46
CA TYR A 181 3.78 1.69 10.94
C TYR A 181 2.25 1.88 10.79
N PRO A 182 1.50 1.00 10.09
CA PRO A 182 0.04 1.11 10.06
C PRO A 182 -0.60 0.94 11.44
N PHE A 183 -0.02 0.11 12.32
CA PHE A 183 -0.46 0.04 13.72
C PHE A 183 -0.29 1.36 14.46
N THR A 184 0.86 2.03 14.31
CA THR A 184 1.11 3.33 14.91
C THR A 184 0.08 4.36 14.45
N ALA A 185 -0.25 4.39 13.16
CA ALA A 185 -1.28 5.28 12.62
C ALA A 185 -2.68 4.98 13.20
N GLY A 186 -3.06 3.70 13.26
CA GLY A 186 -4.34 3.28 13.83
C GLY A 186 -4.46 3.60 15.33
N ILE A 187 -3.41 3.33 16.12
CA ILE A 187 -3.35 3.67 17.55
C ILE A 187 -3.43 5.18 17.74
N THR A 188 -2.70 5.96 16.94
CA THR A 188 -2.74 7.42 16.99
C THR A 188 -4.15 7.94 16.78
N TYR A 189 -4.87 7.44 15.77
CA TYR A 189 -6.27 7.82 15.55
C TYR A 189 -7.18 7.36 16.70
N GLY A 190 -7.00 6.14 17.20
CA GLY A 190 -7.77 5.62 18.34
C GLY A 190 -7.64 6.50 19.58
N VAL A 191 -6.41 6.86 19.95
CA VAL A 191 -6.11 7.79 21.05
C VAL A 191 -6.71 9.17 20.80
N PHE A 192 -6.54 9.71 19.58
CA PHE A 192 -7.17 10.97 19.18
C PHE A 192 -8.68 10.93 19.37
N SER A 193 -9.36 9.87 18.92
CA SER A 193 -10.82 9.75 19.02
C SER A 193 -11.31 9.72 20.47
N LEU A 194 -10.55 9.09 21.37
CA LEU A 194 -10.86 9.02 22.79
C LEU A 194 -10.67 10.39 23.46
N ILE A 195 -9.57 11.09 23.15
CA ILE A 195 -9.32 12.45 23.64
C ILE A 195 -10.42 13.40 23.12
N TYR A 196 -10.79 13.31 21.84
CA TYR A 196 -11.85 14.12 21.24
C TYR A 196 -13.18 13.93 21.97
N PHE A 197 -13.53 12.69 22.29
CA PHE A 197 -14.73 12.37 23.08
C PHE A 197 -14.70 12.99 24.49
N TRP A 198 -13.60 12.84 25.22
CA TRP A 198 -13.47 13.41 26.57
C TRP A 198 -13.42 14.94 26.57
N ALA A 199 -12.96 15.55 25.49
CA ALA A 199 -13.02 16.99 25.29
C ALA A 199 -14.42 17.52 24.96
N GLY A 200 -15.44 16.65 24.91
CA GLY A 200 -16.82 17.02 24.55
C GLY A 200 -17.05 17.17 23.05
N GLY A 201 -16.19 16.58 22.23
CA GLY A 201 -16.30 16.62 20.77
C GLY A 201 -17.59 16.01 20.23
N ILE A 202 -18.09 16.59 19.14
CA ILE A 202 -19.30 16.15 18.45
C ILE A 202 -19.09 16.09 16.93
N ASP A 203 -19.83 15.24 16.25
CA ASP A 203 -19.85 15.19 14.78
C ASP A 203 -20.65 16.38 14.19
N PRO A 204 -20.73 16.52 12.85
CA PRO A 204 -21.53 17.55 12.19
C PRO A 204 -23.02 17.54 12.55
N MET A 205 -23.56 16.40 12.97
CA MET A 205 -24.97 16.21 13.34
C MET A 205 -25.23 16.43 14.84
N GLY A 206 -24.19 16.67 15.64
CA GLY A 206 -24.30 16.87 17.09
C GLY A 206 -24.20 15.58 17.92
N ASN A 207 -23.90 14.44 17.31
CA ASN A 207 -23.66 13.18 18.02
C ASN A 207 -22.32 13.22 18.74
N ARG A 208 -22.22 12.55 19.89
CA ARG A 208 -20.97 12.46 20.69
C ARG A 208 -19.95 11.44 20.17
N PHE A 209 -20.26 10.74 19.09
CA PHE A 209 -19.35 9.80 18.43
C PHE A 209 -18.93 10.33 17.05
N ILE A 210 -17.70 10.02 16.62
CA ILE A 210 -17.25 10.29 15.24
C ILE A 210 -17.85 9.26 14.28
N TYR A 211 -17.78 7.99 14.67
CA TYR A 211 -18.42 6.86 14.01
C TYR A 211 -19.23 6.11 15.06
N PHE A 212 -20.44 5.67 14.76
CA PHE A 212 -21.28 4.96 15.73
C PHE A 212 -20.65 3.64 16.22
N ILE A 213 -19.79 3.01 15.41
CA ILE A 213 -18.99 1.83 15.80
C ILE A 213 -17.85 2.17 16.77
N LEU A 214 -17.47 3.45 16.86
CA LEU A 214 -16.44 3.97 17.74
C LEU A 214 -17.07 4.93 18.77
N ASP A 215 -18.24 4.55 19.28
CA ASP A 215 -18.97 5.29 20.29
C ASP A 215 -18.41 5.01 21.68
N TRP A 216 -17.67 5.98 22.23
CA TRP A 216 -17.06 5.89 23.55
C TRP A 216 -18.05 6.02 24.72
N GLU A 217 -19.31 6.41 24.49
CA GLU A 217 -20.38 6.25 25.49
C GLU A 217 -20.76 4.77 25.68
N ARG A 218 -20.49 3.95 24.66
CA ARG A 218 -20.66 2.49 24.65
C ARG A 218 -19.29 1.82 24.60
N PRO A 219 -18.49 1.85 25.69
CA PRO A 219 -17.08 1.44 25.66
C PRO A 219 -16.87 0.00 25.18
N GLY A 220 -17.81 -0.92 25.44
CA GLY A 220 -17.73 -2.28 24.92
C GLY A 220 -17.75 -2.35 23.38
N LEU A 221 -18.57 -1.53 22.73
CA LEU A 221 -18.63 -1.43 21.26
C LEU A 221 -17.34 -0.80 20.72
N ALA A 222 -16.93 0.35 21.27
CA ALA A 222 -15.72 1.04 20.82
C ALA A 222 -14.46 0.17 20.98
N ILE A 223 -14.27 -0.47 22.15
CA ILE A 223 -13.13 -1.38 22.39
C ILE A 223 -13.20 -2.58 21.43
N GLY A 224 -14.38 -3.17 21.24
CA GLY A 224 -14.60 -4.25 20.28
C GLY A 224 -14.18 -3.85 18.86
N THR A 225 -14.56 -2.65 18.41
CA THR A 225 -14.17 -2.12 17.09
C THR A 225 -12.68 -1.86 16.99
N VAL A 226 -12.03 -1.30 18.02
CA VAL A 226 -10.56 -1.13 18.04
C VAL A 226 -9.86 -2.47 17.93
N CYS A 227 -10.27 -3.47 18.70
CA CYS A 227 -9.73 -4.83 18.63
C CYS A 227 -9.95 -5.46 17.25
N GLY A 228 -11.14 -5.29 16.67
CA GLY A 228 -11.46 -5.74 15.31
C GLY A 228 -10.54 -5.10 14.26
N CYS A 229 -10.34 -3.79 14.33
CA CYS A 229 -9.42 -3.05 13.45
C CYS A 229 -7.97 -3.53 13.60
N VAL A 230 -7.51 -3.86 14.81
CA VAL A 230 -6.16 -4.43 15.03
C VAL A 230 -5.99 -5.77 14.31
N VAL A 231 -7.00 -6.65 14.39
CA VAL A 231 -6.99 -7.93 13.67
C VAL A 231 -6.99 -7.70 12.16
N LEU A 232 -7.85 -6.80 11.66
CA LEU A 232 -7.93 -6.48 10.24
C LEU A 232 -6.62 -5.89 9.70
N VAL A 233 -6.00 -4.94 10.41
CA VAL A 233 -4.69 -4.38 10.05
C VAL A 233 -3.64 -5.48 9.98
N SER A 234 -3.63 -6.44 10.91
CA SER A 234 -2.72 -7.59 10.89
C SER A 234 -2.91 -8.43 9.62
N CYS A 235 -4.17 -8.77 9.29
CA CYS A 235 -4.51 -9.52 8.09
C CYS A 235 -4.09 -8.76 6.81
N PHE A 236 -4.34 -7.45 6.77
CA PHE A 236 -3.96 -6.61 5.65
C PHE A 236 -2.44 -6.48 5.49
N CYS A 237 -1.68 -6.39 6.59
CA CYS A 237 -0.21 -6.40 6.53
C CYS A 237 0.33 -7.66 5.83
N VAL A 238 -0.26 -8.83 6.13
CA VAL A 238 0.07 -10.10 5.47
C VAL A 238 -0.41 -10.10 4.02
N LEU A 239 -1.61 -9.56 3.74
CA LEU A 239 -2.15 -9.49 2.38
C LEU A 239 -1.30 -8.61 1.45
N VAL A 240 -0.84 -7.44 1.91
CA VAL A 240 0.05 -6.57 1.10
C VAL A 240 1.37 -7.26 0.82
N PHE A 241 1.91 -8.02 1.78
CA PHE A 241 3.07 -8.88 1.50
C PHE A 241 2.74 -9.95 0.44
N GLY A 242 1.55 -10.55 0.50
CA GLY A 242 1.05 -11.44 -0.54
C GLY A 242 1.02 -10.79 -1.93
N PHE A 243 0.54 -9.54 -2.05
CA PHE A 243 0.58 -8.78 -3.30
C PHE A 243 1.99 -8.55 -3.81
N TYR A 244 2.93 -8.21 -2.92
CA TYR A 244 4.34 -8.11 -3.28
C TYR A 244 4.89 -9.43 -3.84
N ARG A 245 4.61 -10.56 -3.19
CA ARG A 245 5.06 -11.89 -3.65
C ARG A 245 4.44 -12.27 -4.99
N LEU A 246 3.16 -11.99 -5.17
CA LEU A 246 2.47 -12.20 -6.43
C LEU A 246 3.08 -11.34 -7.54
N ARG A 247 3.33 -10.04 -7.30
CA ARG A 247 3.99 -9.14 -8.25
C ARG A 247 5.34 -9.68 -8.71
N ILE A 248 6.19 -10.11 -7.77
CA ILE A 248 7.51 -10.68 -8.11
C ILE A 248 7.35 -11.97 -8.92
N SER A 249 6.44 -12.86 -8.54
CA SER A 249 6.18 -14.09 -9.29
C SER A 249 5.71 -13.82 -10.72
N ILE A 250 4.81 -12.85 -10.92
CA ILE A 250 4.37 -12.43 -12.26
C ILE A 250 5.55 -11.86 -13.05
N TYR A 251 6.33 -10.95 -12.44
CA TYR A 251 7.48 -10.32 -13.09
C TYR A 251 8.52 -11.35 -13.56
N GLU A 252 8.87 -12.32 -12.71
CA GLU A 252 9.79 -13.40 -13.04
C GLU A 252 9.24 -14.31 -14.15
N SER A 253 7.95 -14.61 -14.11
CA SER A 253 7.29 -15.45 -15.13
C SER A 253 7.27 -14.77 -16.50
N CYS A 254 7.04 -13.46 -16.55
CA CYS A 254 7.08 -12.67 -17.78
C CYS A 254 8.51 -12.39 -18.28
N SER A 255 9.52 -12.47 -17.40
CA SER A 255 10.92 -12.17 -17.74
C SER A 255 11.72 -13.42 -18.15
N LYS A 256 11.26 -14.62 -17.81
CA LYS A 256 11.82 -15.87 -18.35
C LYS A 256 11.58 -15.90 -19.87
N LYS A 257 12.66 -15.81 -20.65
CA LYS A 257 12.61 -16.23 -22.06
C LYS A 257 12.25 -17.72 -22.09
N PRO A 258 11.54 -18.22 -23.11
CA PRO A 258 11.48 -19.67 -23.33
C PRO A 258 12.91 -20.14 -23.53
N ASP A 259 13.44 -20.93 -22.60
CA ASP A 259 14.75 -21.56 -22.79
C ASP A 259 14.71 -22.33 -24.12
N GLU A 260 15.76 -22.14 -24.91
CA GLU A 260 16.01 -22.85 -26.14
C GLU A 260 15.66 -24.33 -25.95
N ILE A 261 14.69 -24.81 -26.75
CA ILE A 261 14.47 -26.24 -26.96
C ILE A 261 15.86 -26.83 -27.21
N PRO A 262 16.38 -27.75 -26.36
CA PRO A 262 17.69 -28.33 -26.58
C PRO A 262 17.66 -28.92 -27.99
N ALA A 263 18.49 -28.39 -28.89
CA ALA A 263 18.65 -28.95 -30.21
C ALA A 263 18.97 -30.43 -30.02
N THR A 264 18.01 -31.27 -30.38
CA THR A 264 18.11 -32.71 -30.30
C THR A 264 19.43 -33.08 -30.98
N THR A 265 20.36 -33.61 -30.19
CA THR A 265 21.66 -34.09 -30.65
C THR A 265 21.47 -34.91 -31.91
N ALA A 266 22.00 -34.42 -33.03
CA ALA A 266 22.10 -35.19 -34.26
C ALA A 266 22.87 -36.49 -33.96
N PRO A 267 22.46 -37.63 -34.52
CA PRO A 267 23.12 -38.89 -34.24
C PRO A 267 24.56 -38.88 -34.78
N PRO A 268 25.49 -39.63 -34.15
CA PRO A 268 26.89 -39.66 -34.58
C PRO A 268 27.00 -40.21 -36.01
N LYS A 269 27.80 -39.56 -36.86
CA LYS A 269 28.20 -40.13 -38.15
C LYS A 269 29.05 -41.38 -37.89
N GLU A 270 28.64 -42.50 -38.49
CA GLU A 270 29.46 -43.71 -38.55
C GLU A 270 30.82 -43.43 -39.19
N PRO A 271 31.91 -44.01 -38.67
CA PRO A 271 33.22 -43.93 -39.31
C PRO A 271 33.22 -44.76 -40.60
N ALA A 272 33.72 -44.15 -41.67
CA ALA A 272 33.95 -44.82 -42.95
C ALA A 272 34.86 -46.04 -42.74
N GLN A 273 34.37 -47.22 -43.11
CA GLN A 273 35.17 -48.42 -43.20
C GLN A 273 36.09 -48.30 -44.44
N THR A 274 37.39 -48.25 -44.20
CA THR A 274 38.41 -48.52 -45.21
C THR A 274 38.59 -50.03 -45.34
N VAL A 275 38.13 -50.60 -46.45
CA VAL A 275 38.76 -51.73 -47.18
C VAL A 275 38.46 -51.54 -48.67
#